data_AF-A0A6G0JQY9-F1
#
_entry.id   AF-A0A6G0JQY9-F1
#
_cell.length_a   1.000
_cell.length_b   1.000
_cell.length_c   1.000
_cell.angle_alpha   90.00
_cell.angle_beta   90.00
_cell.angle_gamma   90.00
#
_symmetry.space_group_name_H-M   'P 1'
#
loop_
_entity.id
_entity.type
_entity.pdbx_description
1 polymer ?
#
loop_
_entity_poly.entity_id
_entity_poly.type
_entity_poly.pdbx_seq_one_letter_code
_entity_poly.pdbx_strand_id
1 'polypeptide(L)'
;MAALHTDEFQELEPNQKIVIVTDNAPAHSGVESLARLMLAEDSVVNLHRLEILRLEPYSPMLNPIEGCWNSLKARLKKHLADRKEEMMVRGD
;
A
#
# COMPACT_ATOMS: atom_id res chain seq x y z
N MET A 1 -4.38 -3.76 8.97
CA MET A 1 -4.28 -3.95 10.44
C MET A 1 -2.86 -3.75 10.96
N ALA A 2 -1.83 -4.47 10.48
CA ALA A 2 -0.45 -4.28 10.98
C ALA A 2 0.11 -2.84 10.86
N ALA A 3 -0.18 -2.12 9.77
CA ALA A 3 0.27 -0.74 9.56
C ALA A 3 -0.38 0.29 10.51
N LEU A 4 -1.45 -0.06 11.22
CA LEU A 4 -2.20 0.84 12.12
C LEU A 4 -1.65 0.79 13.56
N HIS A 5 -0.74 -0.15 13.82
CA HIS A 5 -0.03 -0.30 15.09
C HIS A 5 1.41 0.18 15.01
N THR A 6 1.79 0.86 13.92
CA THR A 6 3.11 1.47 13.84
C THR A 6 3.11 2.77 14.64
N ASP A 7 4.26 3.11 15.22
CA ASP A 7 4.41 4.31 16.04
C ASP A 7 4.05 5.56 15.23
N GLU A 8 4.41 5.59 13.94
CA GLU A 8 4.10 6.72 13.05
C GLU A 8 2.60 6.95 12.87
N PHE A 9 1.78 5.89 12.94
CA PHE A 9 0.34 6.03 12.83
C PHE A 9 -0.29 6.50 14.16
N GLN A 10 0.25 6.04 15.29
CA GLN A 10 -0.21 6.42 16.63
C GLN A 10 0.14 7.88 16.97
N GLU A 11 1.24 8.39 16.42
CA GLU A 11 1.69 9.77 16.57
C GLU A 11 0.88 10.80 15.74
N LEU A 12 -0.07 10.35 14.91
CA LEU A 12 -0.89 11.26 14.10
C LEU A 12 -1.80 12.13 14.98
N GLU A 13 -1.65 13.45 14.85
CA GLU A 13 -2.45 14.43 15.57
C GLU A 13 -3.96 14.20 15.33
N PRO A 14 -4.83 14.35 16.35
CA PRO A 14 -6.25 14.01 16.26
C PRO A 14 -7.02 14.71 15.13
N ASN A 15 -6.52 15.83 14.61
CA ASN A 15 -7.12 16.61 13.52
C ASN A 15 -6.60 16.23 12.12
N GLN A 16 -5.56 15.40 12.01
CA GLN A 16 -5.04 14.97 10.71
C GLN A 16 -5.98 13.97 10.04
N LYS A 17 -6.27 14.22 8.75
CA LYS A 17 -7.00 13.29 7.89
C LYS A 17 -6.12 12.11 7.49
N ILE A 18 -6.70 10.93 7.46
CA ILE A 18 -6.10 9.70 6.97
C ILE A 18 -6.73 9.41 5.61
N VAL A 19 -5.88 9.29 4.58
CA VAL A 19 -6.34 9.08 3.20
C VAL A 19 -5.91 7.71 2.72
N ILE A 20 -6.88 6.91 2.27
CA ILE A 20 -6.60 5.66 1.54
C ILE A 20 -6.58 6.01 0.06
N VAL A 21 -5.44 5.80 -0.60
CA VAL A 21 -5.29 5.96 -2.04
C VAL A 21 -5.44 4.60 -2.72
N THR A 22 -6.34 4.50 -3.70
CA THR A 22 -6.62 3.27 -4.43
C THR A 22 -6.75 3.53 -5.93
N ASP A 23 -6.36 2.58 -6.76
CA ASP A 23 -6.66 2.63 -8.19
C ASP A 23 -8.14 2.29 -8.45
N ASN A 24 -8.55 2.41 -9.72
CA ASN A 24 -9.90 2.09 -10.18
C ASN A 24 -10.06 0.64 -10.70
N ALA A 25 -9.24 -0.31 -10.23
CA ALA A 25 -9.41 -1.70 -10.62
C ALA A 25 -10.82 -2.21 -10.24
N PRO A 26 -11.47 -3.08 -11.06
CA PRO A 26 -12.81 -3.60 -10.74
C PRO A 26 -12.92 -4.30 -9.38
N ALA A 27 -11.82 -4.91 -8.92
CA ALA A 27 -11.72 -5.53 -7.60
C ALA A 27 -11.92 -4.53 -6.44
N HIS A 28 -11.73 -3.24 -6.68
CA HIS A 28 -11.90 -2.17 -5.69
C HIS A 28 -13.29 -1.52 -5.74
N SER A 29 -14.25 -2.07 -6.51
CA SER A 29 -15.61 -1.52 -6.63
C SER A 29 -16.36 -1.29 -5.31
N GLY A 30 -16.02 -2.02 -4.25
CA GLY A 30 -16.62 -1.86 -2.91
C GLY A 30 -15.67 -1.32 -1.83
N VAL A 31 -14.51 -0.78 -2.20
CA VAL A 31 -13.46 -0.40 -1.23
C VAL A 31 -13.92 0.67 -0.26
N GLU A 32 -14.79 1.60 -0.68
CA GLU A 32 -15.28 2.66 0.18
C GLU A 32 -16.15 2.14 1.32
N SER A 33 -17.10 1.26 0.99
CA SER A 33 -17.98 0.63 1.97
C SER A 33 -17.21 -0.29 2.91
N LEU A 34 -16.28 -1.09 2.35
CA LEU A 34 -15.46 -2.02 3.12
C LEU A 34 -14.54 -1.28 4.10
N ALA A 35 -13.85 -0.24 3.64
CA ALA A 35 -12.96 0.55 4.48
C ALA A 35 -13.72 1.21 5.64
N ARG A 36 -14.91 1.75 5.39
CA ARG A 36 -15.75 2.34 6.45
C ARG A 36 -16.20 1.30 7.46
N LEU A 37 -16.64 0.13 7.02
CA LEU A 37 -17.10 -0.93 7.90
C LEU A 37 -15.96 -1.45 8.79
N MET A 38 -14.86 -1.88 8.17
CA MET A 38 -13.73 -2.47 8.90
C MET A 38 -13.04 -1.46 9.83
N LEU A 39 -12.81 -0.22 9.39
CA LEU A 39 -12.05 0.75 10.19
C LEU A 39 -12.89 1.40 11.30
N ALA A 40 -14.23 1.41 11.16
CA ALA A 40 -15.13 1.85 12.22
C ALA A 40 -15.35 0.78 13.27
N GLU A 41 -15.58 -0.48 12.86
CA GLU A 41 -15.84 -1.59 13.78
C GLU A 41 -14.65 -1.83 14.70
N ASP A 42 -13.43 -1.72 14.17
CA ASP A 42 -12.22 -1.96 14.96
C ASP A 42 -11.82 -0.74 15.83
N SER A 43 -12.58 0.36 15.80
CA SER A 43 -12.24 1.65 16.44
C SER A 43 -10.85 2.21 16.07
N VAL A 44 -10.27 1.71 14.97
CA VAL A 44 -8.89 2.01 14.58
C VAL A 44 -8.77 3.40 14.00
N VAL A 45 -9.80 3.85 13.26
CA VAL A 45 -9.82 5.17 12.66
C VAL A 45 -11.15 5.83 12.97
N ASN A 46 -11.11 7.02 13.57
CA ASN A 46 -12.28 7.87 13.65
C ASN A 46 -12.78 8.13 12.21
N LEU A 47 -13.99 7.69 11.89
CA LEU A 47 -14.58 7.83 10.56
C LEU A 47 -14.60 9.28 10.04
N HIS A 48 -14.65 10.28 10.93
CA HIS A 48 -14.57 11.68 10.55
C HIS A 48 -13.19 12.09 10.02
N ARG A 49 -12.16 11.29 10.29
CA ARG A 49 -10.78 11.49 9.81
C ARG A 49 -10.48 10.73 8.52
N LEU A 50 -11.31 9.75 8.13
CA LEU A 50 -11.06 8.88 7.00
C LEU A 50 -11.58 9.47 5.68
N GLU A 51 -10.68 9.61 4.71
CA GLU A 51 -10.99 9.94 3.32
C GLU A 51 -10.49 8.84 2.39
N ILE A 52 -11.17 8.64 1.27
CA ILE A 52 -10.81 7.64 0.26
C ILE A 52 -10.63 8.34 -1.07
N LEU A 53 -9.42 8.28 -1.60
CA LEU A 53 -9.04 8.86 -2.88
C LEU A 53 -8.92 7.74 -3.92
N ARG A 54 -9.92 7.65 -4.79
CA ARG A 54 -9.90 6.76 -5.94
C ARG A 54 -9.25 7.48 -7.12
N LEU A 55 -8.21 6.88 -7.68
CA LEU A 55 -7.49 7.41 -8.83
C LEU A 55 -8.25 7.12 -10.13
N GLU A 56 -8.15 8.03 -11.09
CA GLU A 56 -8.68 7.81 -12.43
C GLU A 56 -7.94 6.68 -13.17
N PRO A 57 -8.59 6.02 -14.14
CA PRO A 57 -7.95 4.98 -14.96
C PRO A 57 -6.61 5.44 -15.55
N TYR A 58 -5.66 4.50 -15.63
CA TYR A 58 -4.33 4.74 -16.22
C TYR A 58 -3.51 5.86 -15.56
N SER A 59 -3.70 6.08 -14.25
CA SER A 59 -2.95 7.07 -13.46
C SER A 59 -1.89 6.46 -12.50
N PRO A 60 -1.00 5.53 -12.93
CA PRO A 60 -0.06 4.86 -12.03
C PRO A 60 0.97 5.83 -11.44
N MET A 61 1.29 6.94 -12.12
CA MET A 61 2.17 7.98 -11.61
C MET A 61 1.64 8.66 -10.35
N LEU A 62 0.32 8.58 -10.11
CA LEU A 62 -0.34 9.13 -8.93
C LEU A 62 -0.55 8.09 -7.82
N ASN A 63 -0.19 6.82 -8.05
CA ASN A 63 -0.33 5.76 -7.07
C ASN A 63 1.00 5.55 -6.31
N PRO A 64 1.10 5.96 -5.02
CA PRO A 64 2.36 5.89 -4.28
C PRO A 64 2.95 4.48 -4.17
N ILE A 65 2.10 3.44 -4.22
CA ILE A 65 2.55 2.05 -4.12
C ILE A 65 3.51 1.67 -5.26
N GLU A 66 3.41 2.33 -6.43
CA GLU A 66 4.29 2.10 -7.57
C GLU A 66 5.74 2.45 -7.23
N GLY A 67 5.96 3.51 -6.45
CA GLY A 67 7.29 3.90 -5.97
C GLY A 67 7.91 2.84 -5.05
N CYS A 68 7.11 2.31 -4.13
CA CYS A 68 7.52 1.22 -3.23
C CYS A 68 7.91 -0.03 -4.03
N TRP A 69 7.06 -0.44 -4.99
CA TRP A 69 7.34 -1.58 -5.86
C TRP A 69 8.56 -1.37 -6.75
N ASN A 70 8.77 -0.16 -7.27
CA ASN A 70 9.95 0.15 -8.06
C ASN A 70 11.24 -0.01 -7.24
N SER A 71 11.23 0.50 -6.00
CA SER A 71 12.36 0.35 -5.06
C SER A 71 12.63 -1.11 -4.74
N LEU A 72 11.59 -1.90 -4.45
CA LEU A 72 11.71 -3.32 -4.18
C LEU A 72 12.23 -4.09 -5.41
N LYS A 73 11.64 -3.87 -6.58
CA LYS A 73 12.07 -4.48 -7.84
C LYS A 73 13.53 -4.17 -8.14
N ALA A 74 13.99 -2.94 -7.92
CA ALA A 74 15.39 -2.56 -8.13
C ALA A 74 16.34 -3.35 -7.21
N ARG A 75 16.00 -3.44 -5.91
CA ARG A 75 16.79 -4.22 -4.94
C ARG A 75 16.83 -5.71 -5.28
N LEU A 76 15.69 -6.29 -5.65
CA LEU A 76 15.60 -7.69 -6.07
C LEU A 76 16.42 -7.96 -7.33
N LYS A 77 16.30 -7.10 -8.34
CA LYS A 77 17.10 -7.22 -9.58
C LYS A 77 18.59 -7.18 -9.30
N LYS A 78 19.04 -6.25 -8.45
CA LYS A 78 20.45 -6.17 -8.03
C LYS A 78 20.88 -7.46 -7.34
N HIS A 79 20.11 -7.90 -6.33
CA HIS A 79 20.42 -9.11 -5.58
C HIS A 79 20.47 -10.38 -6.45
N LEU A 80 19.61 -10.48 -7.46
CA LEU A 80 19.63 -11.57 -8.43
C LEU A 80 20.82 -11.48 -9.38
N ALA A 81 21.18 -10.27 -9.83
CA ALA A 81 22.36 -10.07 -10.66
C ALA A 81 23.65 -10.42 -9.92
N ASP A 82 23.75 -10.07 -8.64
CA ASP A 82 24.90 -10.36 -7.79
C ASP A 82 25.09 -11.87 -7.57
N ARG A 83 24.00 -12.66 -7.58
CA ARG A 83 24.01 -14.13 -7.40
C ARG A 83 23.80 -14.91 -8.71
N LYS A 84 24.04 -14.26 -9.84
CA LYS A 84 23.78 -14.85 -11.15
C LYS A 84 24.57 -16.15 -11.37
N GLU A 85 25.81 -16.21 -10.91
CA GLU A 85 26.68 -17.39 -11.08
C GLU A 85 26.17 -18.59 -10.25
N GLU A 86 25.75 -18.35 -9.01
CA GLU A 86 25.15 -19.37 -8.12
C GLU A 86 23.84 -19.93 -8.71
N MET A 87 23.07 -19.11 -9.43
CA MET A 87 21.86 -19.54 -10.12
C MET A 87 22.12 -20.26 -11.45
N MET A 88 23.32 -20.15 -12.02
CA MET A 88 23.69 -20.77 -13.30
C MET A 88 24.35 -22.15 -13.14
N VAL A 89 24.59 -22.61 -11.91
CA VAL A 89 25.04 -23.99 -11.65
C VAL A 89 23.87 -24.93 -11.93
N ARG A 90 23.92 -25.62 -13.07
CA ARG A 90 22.94 -26.67 -13.42
C ARG A 90 23.10 -27.83 -12.44
N GLY A 91 21.98 -28.44 -12.05
CA GLY A 91 22.01 -29.74 -11.39
C GLY A 91 22.72 -30.75 -12.27
N ASP A 92 23.65 -31.50 -11.66
CA ASP A 92 24.26 -32.70 -12.23
C ASP A 92 23.19 -33.74 -12.62
#